data_AF-A0A1V8P2T7-F1
#
_entry.id   AF-A0A1V8P2T7-F1
#
_cell.length_a   1.000
_cell.length_b   1.000
_cell.length_c   1.000
_cell.angle_alpha   90.00
_cell.angle_beta   90.00
_cell.angle_gamma   90.00
#
_symmetry.space_group_name_H-M   'P 1'
#
loop_
_entity.id
_entity.type
_entity.pdbx_description
1 polymer ?
#
loop_
_entity_poly.entity_id
_entity_poly.type
_entity_poly.pdbx_seq_one_letter_code
_entity_poly.pdbx_strand_id
1 'polypeptide(L)'
;MESNLTTPAIVIFATAGCTDVWSDVLLGIEEEGIPFVIQESPSTDVIHNAWLAACQSPLLVGIGCSREKLVVHYKNLPTSAPLFTLTYQQDNHARRSIGNNAARLVKGIPFRECHS
;
A
#
# COMPACT_ATOMS: atom_id res chain seq x y z
N MET A 1 13.96 22.02 21.12
CA MET A 1 14.19 20.62 20.70
C MET A 1 12.98 20.23 19.87
N GLU A 2 13.08 20.34 18.55
CA GLU A 2 12.01 19.89 17.66
C GLU A 2 12.09 18.36 17.60
N SER A 3 11.20 17.70 18.33
CA SER A 3 10.95 16.29 18.14
C SER A 3 10.29 16.14 16.77
N ASN A 4 11.08 16.01 15.71
CA ASN A 4 10.62 15.51 14.41
C ASN A 4 10.31 14.02 14.56
N LEU A 5 9.29 13.71 15.35
CA LEU A 5 8.65 12.41 15.38
C LEU A 5 7.79 12.34 14.12
N THR A 6 8.42 12.06 12.98
CA THR A 6 7.66 11.66 11.78
C THR A 6 6.91 10.40 12.14
N THR A 7 5.59 10.49 12.30
CA THR A 7 4.73 9.34 12.60
C THR A 7 5.03 8.23 11.61
N PRO A 8 5.38 7.01 12.08
CA PRO A 8 5.74 5.92 11.18
C PRO A 8 4.54 5.57 10.32
N ALA A 9 4.70 5.60 9.00
CA ALA A 9 3.62 5.50 8.03
C ALA A 9 3.94 4.52 6.89
N ILE A 10 2.90 3.95 6.28
CA ILE A 10 3.02 3.17 5.05
C ILE A 10 3.41 4.14 3.93
N VAL A 11 4.45 3.82 3.18
CA VAL A 11 4.83 4.61 2.00
C VAL A 11 4.08 4.06 0.80
N ILE A 12 3.50 4.96 0.00
CA ILE A 12 2.79 4.64 -1.23
C ILE A 12 3.48 5.39 -2.38
N PHE A 13 4.00 4.65 -3.36
CA PHE A 13 4.46 5.22 -4.62
C PHE A 13 3.39 5.12 -5.69
N ALA A 14 2.89 6.26 -6.11
CA ALA A 14 1.86 6.38 -7.14
C ALA A 14 2.46 6.89 -8.45
N THR A 15 2.03 6.30 -9.56
CA THR A 15 2.22 6.92 -10.89
C THR A 15 1.38 8.21 -10.95
N ALA A 16 1.84 9.22 -11.69
CA ALA A 16 1.15 10.51 -11.80
C ALA A 16 -0.36 10.35 -12.13
N GLY A 17 -1.22 10.96 -11.31
CA GLY A 17 -2.67 10.99 -11.52
C GLY A 17 -3.37 9.62 -11.48
N CYS A 18 -2.94 8.72 -10.59
CA CYS A 18 -3.62 7.44 -10.33
C CYS A 18 -4.13 7.26 -8.90
N THR A 19 -3.86 8.20 -7.99
CA THR A 19 -4.18 8.08 -6.56
C THR A 19 -5.70 8.01 -6.32
N ASP A 20 -6.45 8.87 -7.00
CA ASP A 20 -7.91 8.96 -6.99
C ASP A 20 -8.61 7.63 -7.31
N VAL A 21 -8.02 6.83 -8.20
CA VAL A 21 -8.49 5.51 -8.63
C VAL A 21 -8.52 4.49 -7.47
N TRP A 22 -7.65 4.68 -6.47
CA TRP A 22 -7.45 3.76 -5.34
C TRP A 22 -7.99 4.30 -4.02
N SER A 23 -8.92 5.26 -4.06
CA SER A 23 -9.52 5.87 -2.86
C SER A 23 -10.05 4.83 -1.85
N ASP A 24 -10.68 3.75 -2.32
CA ASP A 24 -11.16 2.67 -1.44
C ASP A 24 -10.03 1.95 -0.70
N VAL A 25 -8.86 1.79 -1.32
CA VAL A 25 -7.69 1.18 -0.67
C VAL A 25 -7.18 2.09 0.43
N LEU A 26 -7.12 3.40 0.18
CA LEU A 26 -6.68 4.39 1.17
C LEU A 26 -7.62 4.41 2.38
N LEU A 27 -8.94 4.43 2.14
CA LEU A 27 -9.94 4.34 3.19
C LEU A 27 -9.80 3.07 4.04
N GLY A 28 -9.43 1.94 3.43
CA GLY A 28 -9.19 0.70 4.17
C GLY A 28 -7.99 0.76 5.10
N ILE A 29 -6.96 1.52 4.72
CA ILE A 29 -5.80 1.77 5.57
C ILE A 29 -6.19 2.69 6.74
N GLU A 30 -6.98 3.75 6.48
CA GLU A 30 -7.48 4.69 7.50
C GLU A 30 -8.38 4.00 8.53
N GLU A 31 -9.30 3.14 8.09
CA GLU A 31 -10.20 2.37 8.95
C GLU A 31 -9.45 1.52 9.99
N GLU A 32 -8.27 1.02 9.63
CA GLU A 32 -7.43 0.21 10.50
C GLU A 32 -6.48 1.07 11.37
N GLY A 33 -6.52 2.40 11.23
CA GLY A 33 -5.81 3.38 12.04
C GLY A 33 -4.32 3.52 11.72
N ILE A 34 -3.89 3.10 10.52
CA ILE A 34 -2.48 3.18 10.12
C ILE A 34 -2.26 4.41 9.24
N PRO A 35 -1.30 5.29 9.55
CA PRO A 35 -1.01 6.43 8.69
C PRO A 35 -0.29 5.97 7.42
N PHE A 36 -0.48 6.72 6.33
CA PHE A 36 0.22 6.52 5.08
C PHE A 36 0.69 7.85 4.50
N VAL A 37 1.71 7.79 3.64
CA VAL A 37 2.20 8.93 2.88
C VAL A 37 2.26 8.54 1.40
N ILE A 38 1.77 9.43 0.54
CA ILE A 38 1.77 9.22 -0.90
C ILE A 38 2.89 10.05 -1.51
N GLN A 39 3.69 9.42 -2.35
CA GLN A 39 4.76 10.04 -3.10
C GLN A 39 4.59 9.68 -4.57
N GLU A 40 4.81 10.64 -5.46
CA GLU A 40 4.80 10.37 -6.88
C GLU A 40 6.10 9.68 -7.30
N SER A 41 5.99 8.63 -8.11
CA SER A 41 7.14 7.95 -8.72
C SER A 41 7.11 8.14 -10.24
N PRO A 42 8.24 8.52 -10.86
CA PRO A 42 8.35 8.59 -12.32
C PRO A 42 8.44 7.19 -12.97
N SER A 43 8.68 6.13 -12.19
CA SER A 43 8.78 4.76 -12.68
C SER A 43 7.39 4.15 -12.90
N THR A 44 7.21 3.48 -14.04
CA THR A 44 6.00 2.70 -14.36
C THR A 44 6.03 1.28 -13.82
N ASP A 45 7.17 0.82 -13.26
CA ASP A 45 7.27 -0.50 -12.64
C ASP A 45 6.63 -0.49 -11.25
N VAL A 46 5.36 -0.88 -11.21
CA VAL A 46 4.53 -0.91 -10.00
C VAL A 46 5.09 -1.85 -8.94
N ILE A 47 5.68 -2.98 -9.33
CA ILE A 47 6.21 -3.97 -8.37
C ILE A 47 7.49 -3.41 -7.74
N HIS A 48 8.39 -2.86 -8.56
CA HIS A 48 9.59 -2.21 -8.06
C HIS A 48 9.25 -1.03 -7.14
N ASN A 49 8.27 -0.20 -7.52
CA ASN A 49 7.77 0.89 -6.69
C ASN A 49 7.23 0.37 -5.34
N ALA A 50 6.44 -0.71 -5.32
CA ALA A 50 5.91 -1.27 -4.08
C ALA A 50 7.02 -1.77 -3.15
N TRP A 51 8.04 -2.44 -3.70
CA TRP A 51 9.20 -2.89 -2.93
C TRP A 51 10.01 -1.69 -2.40
N LEU A 52 10.29 -0.70 -3.24
CA LEU A 52 11.03 0.50 -2.84
C LEU A 52 10.29 1.25 -1.72
N ALA A 53 8.97 1.37 -1.83
CA ALA A 53 8.13 1.93 -0.79
C ALA A 53 8.23 1.13 0.52
N ALA A 54 8.28 -0.20 0.45
CA ALA A 54 8.41 -1.06 1.63
C ALA A 54 9.77 -0.91 2.29
N CYS A 55 10.83 -0.69 1.50
CA CYS A 55 12.16 -0.38 2.00
C CYS A 55 12.24 0.99 2.70
N GLN A 56 11.46 1.98 2.23
CA GLN A 56 11.42 3.33 2.80
C GLN A 56 10.45 3.49 3.97
N SER A 57 9.43 2.62 4.07
CA SER A 57 8.48 2.67 5.17
C SER A 57 9.10 2.15 6.47
N PRO A 58 9.04 2.92 7.58
CA PRO A 58 9.38 2.42 8.90
C PRO A 58 8.51 1.23 9.35
N LEU A 59 7.33 1.07 8.75
CA LEU A 59 6.38 -0.01 9.03
C LEU A 59 6.64 -1.27 8.19
N LEU A 60 7.70 -1.28 7.37
CA LEU A 60 8.13 -2.40 6.50
C LEU A 60 7.13 -2.75 5.37
N VAL A 61 5.98 -2.09 5.32
CA VAL A 61 4.93 -2.27 4.32
C VAL A 61 4.98 -1.10 3.34
N GLY A 62 4.94 -1.41 2.05
CA GLY A 62 4.92 -0.43 0.99
C GLY A 62 3.91 -0.76 -0.08
N ILE A 63 3.40 0.27 -0.74
CA ILE A 63 2.42 0.13 -1.80
C ILE A 63 2.95 0.82 -3.05
N GLY A 64 2.82 0.15 -4.19
CA GLY A 64 3.05 0.72 -5.51
C GLY A 64 1.74 0.71 -6.26
N CYS A 65 1.38 1.81 -6.92
CA CYS A 65 0.18 1.86 -7.73
C CYS A 65 0.34 2.62 -9.06
N SER A 66 -0.45 2.17 -10.03
CA SER A 66 -0.69 2.77 -11.34
C SER A 66 -2.21 2.83 -11.56
N ARG A 67 -2.67 3.36 -12.69
CA ARG A 67 -4.11 3.37 -13.00
C ARG A 67 -4.74 1.97 -13.13
N GLU A 68 -3.95 0.96 -13.46
CA GLU A 68 -4.47 -0.39 -13.76
C GLU A 68 -4.20 -1.40 -12.63
N LYS A 69 -3.16 -1.17 -11.83
CA LYS A 69 -2.67 -2.13 -10.85
C LYS A 69 -2.17 -1.47 -9.58
N LEU A 70 -2.46 -2.10 -8.46
CA LEU A 70 -1.89 -1.81 -7.14
C LEU A 70 -1.21 -3.05 -6.58
N VAL A 71 -0.07 -2.86 -5.94
CA VAL A 71 0.76 -3.91 -5.36
C VAL A 71 1.10 -3.54 -3.93
N VAL A 72 0.88 -4.46 -3.00
CA VAL A 72 1.33 -4.35 -1.61
C VAL A 72 2.55 -5.24 -1.44
N HIS A 73 3.64 -4.65 -0.95
CA HIS A 73 4.90 -5.36 -0.70
C HIS A 73 5.27 -5.28 0.77
N TYR A 74 6.05 -6.26 1.22
CA TYR A 74 6.68 -6.30 2.53
C TYR A 74 8.20 -6.37 2.37
N LYS A 75 8.96 -5.60 3.13
CA LYS A 75 10.42 -5.45 2.96
C LYS A 75 11.19 -6.77 2.99
N ASN A 76 10.72 -7.73 3.79
CA ASN A 76 11.42 -9.00 3.97
C ASN A 76 11.05 -10.06 2.91
N LEU A 77 10.18 -9.72 1.95
CA LEU A 77 9.89 -10.58 0.81
C LEU A 77 10.85 -10.31 -0.36
N PRO A 78 11.12 -11.30 -1.22
CA PRO A 78 11.83 -11.08 -2.47
C PRO A 78 11.12 -10.03 -3.33
N THR A 79 11.88 -9.19 -4.03
CA THR A 79 11.36 -8.14 -4.94
C THR A 79 10.37 -8.66 -5.98
N SER A 80 10.53 -9.92 -6.41
CA SER A 80 9.68 -10.58 -7.40
C SER A 80 8.42 -11.21 -6.81
N ALA A 81 8.23 -11.18 -5.49
CA ALA A 81 7.17 -11.86 -4.78
C ALA A 81 6.40 -10.88 -3.87
N PRO A 82 5.60 -9.96 -4.45
CA PRO A 82 4.76 -9.07 -3.66
C PRO A 82 3.70 -9.87 -2.89
N LEU A 83 3.21 -9.29 -1.79
CA LEU A 83 2.26 -9.98 -0.92
C LEU A 83 0.84 -9.97 -1.51
N PHE A 84 0.40 -8.81 -2.00
CA PHE A 84 -0.90 -8.67 -2.67
C PHE A 84 -0.75 -7.95 -4.00
N THR A 85 -1.57 -8.36 -4.95
CA THR A 85 -1.71 -7.70 -6.24
C THR A 85 -3.18 -7.52 -6.53
N LEU A 86 -3.57 -6.31 -6.88
CA LEU A 86 -4.93 -5.91 -7.18
C LEU A 86 -4.96 -5.26 -8.56
N THR A 87 -5.90 -5.66 -9.41
CA THR A 87 -6.17 -4.99 -10.69
C THR A 87 -7.37 -4.07 -10.55
N TYR A 88 -7.40 -2.99 -11.34
CA TYR A 88 -8.48 -2.01 -11.28
C TYR A 88 -9.85 -2.61 -11.59
N GLN A 89 -9.93 -3.75 -12.28
CA GLN A 89 -11.20 -4.41 -12.59
C GLN A 89 -11.92 -4.97 -11.34
N GLN A 90 -11.23 -5.10 -10.21
CA GLN A 90 -11.81 -5.58 -8.98
C GLN A 90 -12.70 -4.52 -8.33
N ASP A 91 -13.77 -4.96 -7.68
CA ASP A 91 -14.77 -4.10 -7.06
C ASP A 91 -14.22 -3.28 -5.88
N ASN A 92 -15.02 -2.32 -5.43
CA ASN A 92 -14.65 -1.43 -4.34
C ASN A 92 -14.47 -2.16 -3.00
N HIS A 93 -15.16 -3.29 -2.78
CA HIS A 93 -15.02 -4.08 -1.55
C HIS A 93 -13.66 -4.79 -1.50
N ALA A 94 -13.23 -5.39 -2.61
CA ALA A 94 -11.90 -5.97 -2.75
C ALA A 94 -10.80 -4.91 -2.57
N ARG A 95 -10.98 -3.72 -3.14
CA ARG A 95 -10.07 -2.57 -2.92
C ARG A 95 -9.99 -2.18 -1.45
N ARG A 96 -11.13 -2.03 -0.79
CA ARG A 96 -11.21 -1.68 0.64
C ARG A 96 -10.50 -2.73 1.50
N SER A 97 -10.79 -4.01 1.26
CA SER A 97 -10.22 -5.12 2.00
C SER A 97 -8.69 -5.23 1.82
N ILE A 98 -8.15 -4.93 0.63
CA ILE A 98 -6.69 -4.84 0.45
C ILE A 98 -6.08 -3.71 1.28
N GLY A 99 -6.74 -2.55 1.34
CA GLY A 99 -6.34 -1.46 2.23
C GLY A 99 -6.30 -1.90 3.70
N ASN A 100 -7.37 -2.55 4.16
CA ASN A 100 -7.42 -3.11 5.50
C ASN A 100 -6.27 -4.11 5.71
N ASN A 101 -6.05 -5.04 4.77
CA ASN A 101 -5.04 -6.08 4.89
C ASN A 101 -3.61 -5.53 4.90
N ALA A 102 -3.32 -4.47 4.15
CA ALA A 102 -2.04 -3.76 4.21
C ALA A 102 -1.79 -3.18 5.62
N ALA A 103 -2.81 -2.60 6.25
CA ALA A 103 -2.71 -2.08 7.61
C ALA A 103 -2.69 -3.19 8.68
N ARG A 104 -3.43 -4.29 8.48
CA ARG A 104 -3.43 -5.46 9.37
C ARG A 104 -2.08 -6.18 9.35
N LEU A 105 -1.38 -6.18 8.20
CA LEU A 105 0.00 -6.64 8.09
C LEU A 105 0.93 -5.86 9.01
N VAL A 106 0.83 -4.52 9.04
CA VAL A 106 1.60 -3.67 9.96
C VAL A 106 1.33 -4.06 11.42
N LYS A 107 0.07 -4.32 11.75
CA LYS A 107 -0.35 -4.68 13.11
C LYS A 107 -0.05 -6.13 13.50
N GLY A 108 0.36 -6.98 12.55
CA GLY A 108 0.62 -8.40 12.79
C GLY A 108 -0.63 -9.21 13.14
N ILE A 109 -1.82 -8.79 12.68
CA ILE A 109 -3.08 -9.50 12.91
C ILE A 109 -3.54 -10.22 11.64
N PRO A 110 -4.35 -11.29 11.73
CA PRO A 110 -4.76 -12.10 10.59
C PRO A 110 -5.40 -11.27 9.47
N PHE A 111 -5.28 -11.69 8.22
CA PHE A 111 -5.94 -10.98 7.11
C PHE A 111 -7.46 -11.17 7.15
N ARG A 112 -8.17 -10.16 6.65
CA ARG A 112 -9.61 -10.20 6.39
C ARG A 112 -9.79 -10.98 5.09
N GLU A 113 -10.74 -11.91 5.08
CA GLU A 113 -11.09 -12.65 3.87
C GLU A 113 -11.75 -11.69 2.87
N CYS A 114 -11.20 -11.60 1.66
CA CYS A 114 -11.94 -11.02 0.54
C CYS A 114 -12.97 -12.07 0.10
N HIS A 115 -14.20 -11.98 0.59
CA HIS A 115 -15.31 -12.63 -0.10
C HIS A 115 -15.43 -11.97 -1.48
N SER A 116 -15.12 -12.75 -2.52
CA SER A 116 -15.38 -12.41 -3.92
C SER A 116 -16.84 -12.68 -4.26
#